data_AF-A0A2V6M2S6-F1
#
_entry.id   AF-A0A2V6M2S6-F1
#
_cell.length_a   1.000
_cell.length_b   1.000
_cell.length_c   1.000
_cell.angle_alpha   90.00
_cell.angle_beta   90.00
_cell.angle_gamma   90.00
#
_symmetry.space_group_name_H-M   'P 1'
#
loop_
_entity.id
_entity.type
_entity.pdbx_description
1 polymer ?
#
loop_
_entity_poly.entity_id
_entity_poly.type
_entity_poly.pdbx_seq_one_letter_code
_entity_poly.pdbx_strand_id
1 'polypeptide(L)'
;THRHSPDFFFADIPLLYETGGETLCDRVVVVACSPSIQLARLLLRKGITRDAAEEVIKSQMPLEEKITRANHVVWNNGERSVLAEQARLLVDLWRTR
;
A
#
# COMPACT_ATOMS: atom_id res chain seq x y z
N THR A 1 12.11 -12.99 -7.16
CA THR A 1 12.04 -11.60 -7.66
C THR A 1 11.63 -11.66 -9.13
N HIS A 2 10.33 -11.64 -9.42
CA HIS A 2 9.81 -11.67 -10.79
C HIS A 2 10.05 -10.29 -11.43
N ARG A 3 11.13 -10.14 -12.19
CA ARG A 3 11.48 -8.88 -12.90
C ARG A 3 11.03 -8.85 -14.37
N HIS A 4 10.42 -9.91 -14.89
CA HIS A 4 9.99 -10.01 -16.29
C HIS A 4 8.62 -10.69 -16.40
N SER A 5 7.56 -10.00 -15.99
CA SER A 5 6.20 -10.36 -16.39
C SER A 5 5.86 -9.57 -17.66
N PRO A 6 5.39 -10.22 -18.75
CA PRO A 6 4.91 -9.50 -19.93
C PRO A 6 3.56 -8.80 -19.66
N ASP A 7 2.83 -9.23 -18.63
CA ASP A 7 1.43 -8.81 -18.40
C ASP A 7 1.35 -7.53 -17.56
N PHE A 8 2.20 -7.39 -16.53
CA PHE A 8 2.10 -6.33 -15.53
C PHE A 8 3.46 -5.83 -15.07
N PHE A 9 3.54 -4.52 -14.89
CA PHE A 9 4.63 -3.85 -14.18
C PHE A 9 4.11 -3.31 -12.85
N PHE A 10 4.80 -3.61 -11.75
CA PHE A 10 4.45 -3.12 -10.42
C PHE A 10 5.54 -2.18 -9.91
N ALA A 11 5.15 -0.97 -9.53
CA ALA A 11 6.01 0.01 -8.88
C ALA A 11 5.57 0.22 -7.43
N ASP A 12 6.46 0.02 -6.47
CA ASP A 12 6.24 0.35 -5.06
C ASP A 12 6.76 1.78 -4.80
N ILE A 13 5.83 2.72 -4.62
CA ILE A 13 6.11 4.16 -4.54
C ILE A 13 5.49 4.73 -3.26
N PRO A 14 6.28 4.99 -2.20
CA PRO A 14 5.76 5.47 -0.91
C PRO A 14 5.02 6.83 -0.97
N LEU A 15 5.47 7.73 -1.85
CA LEU A 15 4.96 9.11 -1.98
C LEU A 15 4.18 9.32 -3.29
N LEU A 16 3.49 8.26 -3.75
CA LEU A 16 2.83 8.26 -5.06
C LEU A 16 1.90 9.46 -5.23
N TYR A 17 1.00 9.67 -4.27
CA TYR A 17 -0.01 10.73 -4.35
C TYR A 17 0.55 12.12 -4.02
N GLU A 18 1.53 12.19 -3.13
CA GLU A 18 2.20 13.43 -2.73
C GLU A 18 2.98 14.05 -3.90
N THR A 19 3.39 13.22 -4.86
CA THR A 19 4.11 13.64 -6.07
C THR A 19 3.23 13.74 -7.32
N GLY A 20 1.94 13.40 -7.22
CA GLY A 20 1.03 13.33 -8.38
C GLY A 20 1.33 12.17 -9.34
N GLY A 21 2.15 11.19 -8.91
CA GLY A 21 2.60 10.07 -9.73
C GLY A 21 1.50 9.08 -10.09
N GLU A 22 0.34 9.12 -9.42
CA GLU A 22 -0.81 8.29 -9.76
C GLU A 22 -1.29 8.52 -11.20
N THR A 23 -1.05 9.71 -11.75
CA THR A 23 -1.42 10.07 -13.14
C THR A 23 -0.62 9.30 -14.20
N LEU A 24 0.49 8.68 -13.80
CA LEU A 24 1.35 7.87 -14.66
C LEU A 24 1.01 6.37 -14.60
N CYS A 25 0.04 5.98 -13.78
CA CYS A 25 -0.31 4.59 -13.52
C CYS A 25 -1.67 4.25 -14.14
N ASP A 26 -1.78 3.10 -14.81
CA ASP A 26 -3.08 2.61 -15.30
C ASP A 26 -4.03 2.27 -14.14
N ARG A 27 -3.47 1.76 -13.04
CA ARG A 27 -4.16 1.40 -11.81
C ARG A 27 -3.28 1.67 -10.61
N VAL A 28 -3.91 2.10 -9.51
CA VAL A 28 -3.29 2.29 -8.20
C VAL A 28 -3.90 1.35 -7.18
N VAL A 29 -3.04 0.68 -6.43
CA VAL A 29 -3.41 -0.19 -5.31
C VAL A 29 -2.85 0.38 -4.03
N VAL A 30 -3.72 0.62 -3.05
CA VAL A 30 -3.30 1.01 -1.70
C VAL A 30 -3.31 -0.21 -0.79
N VAL A 31 -2.15 -0.51 -0.19
CA VAL A 31 -2.05 -1.52 0.86
C VAL A 31 -2.31 -0.83 2.20
N ALA A 32 -3.50 -1.03 2.75
CA ALA A 32 -3.99 -0.33 3.93
C ALA A 32 -3.82 -1.17 5.20
N CYS A 33 -3.60 -0.50 6.34
CA CYS A 33 -3.78 -1.13 7.65
C CYS A 33 -4.32 -0.14 8.68
N SER A 34 -4.86 -0.63 9.81
CA SER A 34 -5.34 0.27 10.86
C SER A 34 -4.21 1.15 11.42
N PRO A 35 -4.51 2.36 11.92
CA PRO A 35 -3.50 3.26 12.50
C PRO A 35 -2.69 2.60 13.62
N SER A 36 -3.35 1.80 14.46
CA SER A 36 -2.70 1.06 15.55
C SER A 36 -1.67 0.05 15.03
N ILE A 37 -1.99 -0.68 13.95
CA ILE A 37 -1.10 -1.66 13.33
C ILE A 37 0.05 -0.95 12.60
N GLN A 38 -0.24 0.13 11.89
CA GLN A 38 0.77 0.93 11.19
C GLN A 38 1.83 1.43 12.17
N LEU A 39 1.39 2.04 13.27
CA LEU A 39 2.27 2.55 14.32
C LEU A 39 3.10 1.44 14.95
N ALA A 40 2.45 0.34 15.38
CA ALA A 40 3.14 -0.79 16.00
C ALA A 40 4.23 -1.37 15.07
N ARG A 41 3.93 -1.53 13.78
CA ARG A 41 4.90 -2.04 12.79
C ARG A 41 6.02 -1.05 12.51
N LEU A 42 5.74 0.25 12.50
CA LEU A 42 6.76 1.29 12.29
C LEU A 42 7.75 1.34 13.46
N LEU A 43 7.24 1.28 14.69
CA LEU A 43 8.06 1.20 15.90
C LEU A 43 8.95 -0.03 15.90
N LEU A 44 8.37 -1.22 15.64
CA LEU A 44 9.12 -2.48 15.59
C LEU A 44 10.19 -2.49 14.48
N ARG A 45 9.88 -1.91 13.31
CA ARG A 45 10.79 -1.95 12.15
C ARG A 45 11.93 -0.93 12.25
N LYS A 46 11.65 0.27 12.76
CA LYS A 46 12.61 1.38 12.78
C LYS A 46 13.27 1.61 14.14
N GLY A 47 12.75 1.05 15.22
CA GLY A 47 13.29 1.28 16.57
C GLY A 47 13.22 2.74 17.04
N ILE A 48 12.24 3.50 16.54
CA ILE A 48 12.05 4.93 16.86
C ILE A 48 11.03 5.11 18.00
N THR A 49 10.95 6.32 18.55
CA THR A 49 9.95 6.67 19.55
C THR A 49 8.55 6.75 18.94
N ARG A 50 7.51 6.66 19.80
CA ARG A 50 6.10 6.86 19.40
C ARG A 50 5.91 8.19 18.68
N ASP A 51 6.37 9.29 19.26
CA ASP A 51 6.20 10.62 18.69
C ASP A 51 6.87 10.73 17.31
N ALA A 52 8.09 10.21 17.16
CA ALA A 52 8.77 10.19 15.86
C ALA A 52 8.03 9.34 14.82
N ALA A 53 7.44 8.22 15.24
CA ALA A 53 6.64 7.38 14.35
C ALA A 53 5.34 8.07 13.92
N GLU A 54 4.69 8.79 14.83
CA GLU A 54 3.49 9.59 14.53
C GLU A 54 3.81 10.73 13.57
N GLU A 55 4.94 11.42 13.72
CA GLU A 55 5.37 12.47 12.79
C GLU A 55 5.67 11.90 11.40
N VAL A 56 6.28 10.71 11.31
CA VAL A 56 6.46 10.02 10.02
C VAL A 56 5.12 9.71 9.37
N ILE A 57 4.13 9.24 10.14
CA ILE A 57 2.79 8.93 9.61
C ILE A 57 2.10 10.21 9.12
N LYS A 58 2.16 11.30 9.90
CA LYS A 58 1.57 12.60 9.56
C LYS A 58 2.27 13.32 8.41
N SER A 59 3.53 13.00 8.13
CA SER A 59 4.29 13.60 7.02
C SER A 59 3.78 13.19 5.63
N GLN A 60 2.91 12.18 5.57
CA GLN A 60 2.30 11.66 4.35
C GLN A 60 0.82 12.00 4.27
N MET A 61 0.25 11.86 3.07
CA MET A 61 -1.19 11.98 2.87
C MET A 61 -1.95 10.95 3.74
N PRO A 62 -3.07 11.34 4.38
CA PRO A 62 -3.86 10.43 5.21
C PRO A 62 -4.29 9.17 4.47
N LEU A 63 -4.30 8.03 5.18
CA LEU A 63 -4.64 6.74 4.57
C LEU A 63 -6.05 6.74 4.00
N GLU A 64 -7.00 7.37 4.68
CA GLU A 64 -8.39 7.51 4.23
C GLU A 64 -8.45 8.20 2.87
N GLU A 65 -7.67 9.27 2.68
CA GLU A 65 -7.58 9.98 1.40
C GLU A 65 -6.97 9.09 0.31
N LYS A 66 -5.87 8.39 0.63
CA LYS A 66 -5.25 7.41 -0.29
C LYS A 66 -6.25 6.34 -0.73
N ILE A 67 -7.09 5.84 0.19
CA ILE A 67 -8.14 4.85 -0.06
C ILE A 67 -9.19 5.42 -1.02
N THR A 68 -9.66 6.66 -0.82
CA THR A 68 -10.69 7.26 -1.70
C THR A 68 -10.21 7.45 -3.14
N ARG A 69 -8.91 7.64 -3.35
CA ARG A 69 -8.30 7.89 -4.66
C ARG A 69 -7.85 6.60 -5.37
N ALA A 70 -7.75 5.48 -4.67
CA ALA A 70 -7.22 4.24 -5.21
C ALA A 70 -8.24 3.51 -6.11
N ASN A 71 -7.76 2.79 -7.12
CA ASN A 71 -8.61 1.87 -7.87
C ASN A 71 -8.95 0.64 -7.03
N HIS A 72 -8.01 0.17 -6.21
CA HIS A 72 -8.19 -0.99 -5.35
C HIS A 72 -7.49 -0.78 -4.00
N VAL A 73 -8.06 -1.40 -2.97
CA VAL A 73 -7.48 -1.42 -1.62
C VAL A 73 -7.26 -2.87 -1.21
N VAL A 74 -6.09 -3.14 -0.64
CA VAL A 74 -5.75 -4.44 -0.07
C VAL A 74 -5.46 -4.26 1.41
N TRP A 75 -6.20 -4.98 2.27
CA TRP A 75 -6.08 -4.84 3.72
C TRP A 75 -5.00 -5.76 4.29
N ASN A 76 -4.12 -5.17 5.10
CA ASN A 76 -2.99 -5.84 5.75
C ASN A 76 -3.11 -5.77 7.29
N ASN A 77 -4.33 -5.87 7.82
CA ASN A 77 -4.59 -5.88 9.27
C ASN A 77 -4.35 -7.28 9.87
N GLY A 78 -4.66 -8.33 9.11
CA GLY A 78 -4.70 -9.70 9.60
C GLY A 78 -3.49 -10.53 9.19
N GLU A 79 -3.74 -11.82 8.99
CA GLU A 79 -2.72 -12.76 8.57
C GLU A 79 -2.19 -12.47 7.17
N ARG A 80 -0.91 -12.82 6.96
CA ARG A 80 -0.25 -12.70 5.66
C ARG A 80 -0.94 -13.54 4.58
N SER A 81 -1.60 -14.64 4.95
CA SER A 81 -2.40 -15.48 4.07
C SER A 81 -3.56 -14.68 3.43
N VAL A 82 -4.29 -13.90 4.23
CA VAL A 82 -5.39 -13.05 3.78
C VAL A 82 -4.90 -11.93 2.86
N LEU A 83 -3.74 -11.33 3.18
CA LEU A 83 -3.09 -10.36 2.30
C LEU A 83 -2.72 -10.98 0.94
N ALA A 84 -2.11 -12.16 0.96
CA ALA A 84 -1.68 -12.86 -0.25
C ALA A 84 -2.87 -13.25 -1.13
N GLU A 85 -3.97 -13.69 -0.53
CA GLU A 85 -5.17 -14.08 -1.26
C GLU A 85 -5.86 -12.88 -1.92
N GLN A 86 -5.97 -11.74 -1.23
CA GLN A 86 -6.48 -10.50 -1.84
C GLN A 86 -5.63 -10.06 -3.04
N ALA A 87 -4.29 -10.14 -2.92
CA ALA A 87 -3.39 -9.80 -4.02
C ALA A 87 -3.55 -10.76 -5.20
N ARG A 88 -3.72 -12.07 -4.94
CA ARG A 88 -3.96 -13.08 -5.98
C ARG A 88 -5.26 -12.79 -6.73
N LEU A 89 -6.36 -12.56 -6.02
CA LEU A 89 -7.65 -12.24 -6.61
C LEU A 89 -7.60 -10.96 -7.46
N LEU A 90 -6.82 -9.97 -7.05
CA LEU A 90 -6.64 -8.74 -7.80
C LEU A 90 -5.90 -8.98 -9.14
N VAL A 91 -4.86 -9.80 -9.12
CA VAL A 91 -4.14 -10.20 -10.34
C VAL A 91 -5.07 -10.99 -11.28
N ASP A 92 -5.87 -11.91 -10.75
CA ASP A 92 -6.82 -12.69 -11.55
C ASP A 92 -7.91 -11.78 -12.18
N LEU A 93 -8.39 -10.79 -11.44
CA LEU A 93 -9.32 -9.78 -11.94
C LEU A 93 -8.74 -8.98 -13.11
N TRP A 94 -7.46 -8.61 -13.04
CA TRP A 94 -6.82 -7.84 -14.11
C TRP A 94 -6.39 -8.67 -15.32
N ARG A 95 -6.28 -10.00 -15.18
CA ARG A 95 -6.02 -10.89 -16.33
C ARG A 95 -7.27 -11.19 -17.15
N THR A 96 -8.44 -11.07 -16.54
CA THR A 96 -9.73 -11.42 -17.15
C THR A 96 -10.43 -10.23 -17.81
N ARG A 97 -9.84 -9.04 -17.73
CA ARG A 97 -10.32 -7.79 -18.31
C ARG A 97 -9.23 -7.17 -19.17
#